data_AF-A0A1I2TPS1-F1
#
_entry.id   AF-A0A1I2TPS1-F1
#
_cell.length_a   1.000
_cell.length_b   1.000
_cell.length_c   1.000
_cell.angle_alpha   90.00
_cell.angle_beta   90.00
_cell.angle_gamma   90.00
#
_symmetry.space_group_name_H-M   'P 1'
#
loop_
_entity.id
_entity.type
_entity.pdbx_description
1 polymer ?
#
loop_
_entity_poly.entity_id
_entity_poly.type
_entity_poly.pdbx_seq_one_letter_code
_entity_poly.pdbx_strand_id
1 'polypeptide(L)'
;MGGASSYSTNGYDVKQGVVDTHALGKFFNGKIANPKRTYVVGHSMGGHITGVLIEQYRDVYDGAMPMCGVMGDNELFDFFADFNLASQVLAGIEPQFPAPDNYQTHVVPKIKQTMGLNTGLLTAEGEMLQDLTMYLSGGERPLFDLAFSSWNNFLFTLYRSDFSYGTPGNISDNTDSVYQLDSNSELSVEEMDLAEKIPEITADPQARNKNGLSKIPRISGELHQPVLTLHTLGDLFVPFSMEQLYAEKVAANGDSDLLVSRAVRAVGHCEFTPEEETEGFADLTDWVENGIKPEGDAILDPEVVSQDDFGIKFTNPIRMYDPLLSLKEE
;
A
#
# COMPACT_ATOMS: atom_id res chain seq x y z
N MET A 1 -6.40 -28.08 -4.84
CA MET A 1 -6.67 -28.11 -3.37
C MET A 1 -6.17 -26.80 -2.81
N GLY A 2 -6.97 -26.12 -2.01
CA GLY A 2 -6.57 -24.87 -1.33
C GLY A 2 -6.22 -25.15 0.14
N GLY A 3 -5.26 -24.40 0.67
CA GLY A 3 -4.92 -24.37 2.10
C GLY A 3 -4.77 -22.91 2.52
N ALA A 4 -5.21 -22.57 3.73
CA ALA A 4 -5.07 -21.24 4.31
C ALA A 4 -4.29 -21.34 5.62
N SER A 5 -3.44 -20.35 5.92
CA SER A 5 -2.73 -20.25 7.19
C SER A 5 -3.25 -19.04 7.96
N SER A 6 -3.53 -19.22 9.24
CA SER A 6 -3.46 -18.13 10.22
C SER A 6 -2.02 -18.04 10.73
N TYR A 7 -1.57 -16.86 11.17
CA TYR A 7 -0.20 -16.65 11.61
C TYR A 7 -0.01 -17.02 13.09
N SER A 8 1.16 -17.55 13.45
CA SER A 8 1.47 -17.97 14.81
C SER A 8 1.74 -16.81 15.79
N THR A 9 1.76 -15.57 15.30
CA THR A 9 2.01 -14.34 16.06
C THR A 9 0.96 -13.26 15.77
N ASN A 10 0.79 -12.34 16.73
CA ASN A 10 -0.04 -11.13 16.57
C ASN A 10 0.81 -9.94 16.10
N GLY A 11 0.15 -8.98 15.44
CA GLY A 11 0.80 -7.77 14.91
C GLY A 11 1.31 -7.97 13.48
N TYR A 12 2.03 -6.98 12.97
CA TYR A 12 2.57 -6.99 11.62
C TYR A 12 3.91 -7.76 11.58
N ASP A 13 3.82 -9.08 11.43
CA ASP A 13 4.97 -10.01 11.39
C ASP A 13 4.93 -10.83 10.10
N VAL A 14 5.38 -10.19 9.02
CA VAL A 14 5.38 -10.76 7.67
C VAL A 14 6.33 -11.95 7.60
N LYS A 15 7.47 -11.89 8.30
CA LYS A 15 8.40 -13.02 8.41
C LYS A 15 7.71 -14.30 8.85
N GLN A 16 6.98 -14.23 9.95
CA GLN A 16 6.35 -15.43 10.49
C GLN A 16 5.30 -15.96 9.52
N GLY A 17 4.54 -15.06 8.88
CA GLY A 17 3.57 -15.45 7.86
C GLY A 17 4.19 -16.11 6.62
N VAL A 18 5.35 -15.65 6.16
CA VAL A 18 6.15 -16.28 5.09
C VAL A 18 6.59 -17.69 5.51
N VAL A 19 7.16 -17.82 6.72
CA VAL A 19 7.62 -19.12 7.23
C VAL A 19 6.47 -20.12 7.35
N ASP A 20 5.35 -19.71 7.95
CA ASP A 20 4.19 -20.58 8.19
C ASP A 20 3.53 -21.01 6.86
N THR A 21 3.36 -20.06 5.93
CA THR A 21 2.74 -20.34 4.61
C THR A 21 3.62 -21.24 3.75
N HIS A 22 4.94 -21.01 3.75
CA HIS A 22 5.88 -21.85 3.03
C HIS A 22 5.96 -23.28 3.61
N ALA A 23 5.91 -23.40 4.94
CA ALA A 23 5.87 -24.69 5.62
C ALA A 23 4.58 -25.47 5.30
N LEU A 24 3.43 -24.79 5.21
CA LEU A 24 2.16 -25.38 4.78
C LEU A 24 2.25 -25.95 3.36
N GLY A 25 2.81 -25.19 2.41
CA GLY A 25 3.03 -25.66 1.04
C GLY A 25 3.89 -26.93 0.98
N LYS A 26 5.00 -26.94 1.73
CA LYS A 26 5.87 -28.13 1.87
C LYS A 26 5.18 -29.30 2.54
N PHE A 27 4.26 -29.07 3.48
CA PHE A 27 3.50 -30.15 4.10
C PHE A 27 2.57 -30.82 3.10
N PHE A 28 1.86 -30.04 2.29
CA PHE A 28 0.96 -30.59 1.27
C PHE A 28 1.73 -31.33 0.17
N ASN A 29 2.82 -30.74 -0.32
CA ASN A 29 3.67 -31.32 -1.36
C ASN A 29 4.43 -32.55 -0.83
N GLY A 30 4.10 -33.73 -1.35
CA GLY A 30 4.74 -35.00 -0.99
C GLY A 30 4.08 -35.76 0.17
N LYS A 31 3.24 -35.13 1.00
CA LYS A 31 2.46 -35.85 2.05
C LYS A 31 0.98 -36.01 1.72
N ILE A 32 0.35 -34.99 1.13
CA ILE A 32 -1.09 -35.02 0.79
C ILE A 32 -1.28 -35.21 -0.71
N ALA A 33 -0.50 -34.48 -1.52
CA ALA A 33 -0.51 -34.58 -2.98
C ALA A 33 0.84 -34.13 -3.56
N ASN A 34 1.03 -34.31 -4.87
CA ASN A 34 2.15 -33.73 -5.61
C ASN A 34 1.56 -32.71 -6.61
N PRO A 35 1.41 -31.43 -6.22
CA PRO A 35 0.86 -30.42 -7.10
C PRO A 35 1.75 -30.24 -8.33
N LYS A 36 1.12 -30.08 -9.50
CA LYS A 36 1.84 -29.69 -10.73
C LYS A 36 2.13 -28.20 -10.79
N ARG A 37 1.30 -27.41 -10.11
CA ARG A 37 1.37 -25.96 -9.98
C ARG A 37 0.94 -25.54 -8.58
N THR A 38 1.57 -24.50 -8.05
CA THR A 38 1.31 -23.91 -6.74
C THR A 38 1.16 -22.40 -6.90
N TYR A 39 0.00 -21.88 -6.51
CA TYR A 39 -0.29 -20.46 -6.51
C TYR A 39 -0.31 -19.94 -5.07
N VAL A 40 0.06 -18.68 -4.88
CA VAL A 40 -0.03 -18.00 -3.58
C VAL A 40 -0.84 -16.71 -3.71
N VAL A 41 -1.77 -16.50 -2.78
CA VAL A 41 -2.74 -15.41 -2.81
C VAL A 41 -2.90 -14.90 -1.39
N GLY A 42 -3.04 -13.59 -1.20
CA GLY A 42 -3.30 -13.03 0.11
C GLY A 42 -3.65 -11.55 0.10
N HIS A 43 -4.44 -11.14 1.08
CA HIS A 43 -4.88 -9.77 1.29
C HIS A 43 -4.06 -9.07 2.37
N SER A 44 -3.85 -7.75 2.25
CA SER A 44 -3.25 -6.90 3.28
C SER A 44 -1.83 -7.36 3.64
N MET A 45 -1.56 -7.68 4.92
CA MET A 45 -0.32 -8.35 5.33
C MET A 45 -0.08 -9.65 4.55
N GLY A 46 -1.14 -10.38 4.21
CA GLY A 46 -1.08 -11.56 3.33
C GLY A 46 -0.61 -11.24 1.91
N GLY A 47 -0.91 -10.04 1.40
CA GLY A 47 -0.38 -9.55 0.13
C GLY A 47 1.13 -9.34 0.19
N HIS A 48 1.62 -8.70 1.27
CA HIS A 48 3.06 -8.57 1.51
C HIS A 48 3.73 -9.95 1.62
N ILE A 49 3.15 -10.88 2.40
CA ILE A 49 3.63 -12.26 2.50
C ILE A 49 3.68 -12.95 1.12
N THR A 50 2.65 -12.74 0.30
CA THR A 50 2.55 -13.28 -1.07
C THR A 50 3.69 -12.76 -1.96
N GLY A 51 3.94 -11.45 -1.94
CA GLY A 51 5.08 -10.83 -2.65
C GLY A 51 6.44 -11.38 -2.21
N VAL A 52 6.66 -11.52 -0.90
CA VAL A 52 7.91 -12.09 -0.39
C VAL A 52 8.07 -13.56 -0.79
N LEU A 53 6.99 -14.34 -0.76
CA LEU A 53 7.03 -15.76 -1.12
C LEU A 53 7.42 -15.98 -2.58
N ILE A 54 6.83 -15.23 -3.51
CA ILE A 54 7.09 -15.40 -4.95
C ILE A 54 8.52 -14.96 -5.33
N GLU A 55 9.06 -13.93 -4.67
CA GLU A 55 10.42 -13.45 -4.95
C GLU A 55 11.52 -14.31 -4.30
N GLN A 56 11.29 -14.79 -3.07
CA GLN A 56 12.29 -15.54 -2.30
C GLN A 56 12.30 -17.04 -2.62
N TYR A 57 11.16 -17.62 -2.99
CA TYR A 57 11.01 -19.06 -3.27
C TYR A 57 10.62 -19.32 -4.72
N ARG A 58 11.43 -18.80 -5.64
CA ARG A 58 11.21 -18.73 -7.10
C ARG A 58 10.85 -20.08 -7.77
N ASP A 59 11.34 -21.18 -7.22
CA ASP A 59 11.11 -22.54 -7.76
C ASP A 59 9.91 -23.26 -7.13
N VAL A 60 9.17 -22.60 -6.23
CA VAL A 60 8.13 -23.24 -5.40
C VAL A 60 6.73 -22.80 -5.79
N TYR A 61 6.57 -21.56 -6.26
CA TYR A 61 5.30 -20.99 -6.67
C TYR A 61 5.35 -20.67 -8.16
N ASP A 62 4.28 -20.97 -8.88
CA ASP A 62 4.18 -20.75 -10.34
C ASP A 62 3.47 -19.44 -10.67
N GLY A 63 2.80 -18.81 -9.71
CA GLY A 63 2.19 -17.50 -9.85
C GLY A 63 1.67 -16.96 -8.52
N ALA A 64 1.53 -15.64 -8.43
CA ALA A 64 1.12 -14.97 -7.20
C ALA A 64 0.07 -13.88 -7.43
N MET A 65 -0.86 -13.75 -6.48
CA MET A 65 -1.85 -12.67 -6.46
C MET A 65 -1.83 -11.91 -5.12
N PRO A 66 -0.87 -10.98 -4.91
CA PRO A 66 -0.93 -10.03 -3.82
C PRO A 66 -2.12 -9.09 -4.00
N MET A 67 -2.95 -8.94 -2.96
CA MET A 67 -4.07 -8.01 -2.97
C MET A 67 -3.93 -7.03 -1.81
N CYS A 68 -4.19 -5.74 -2.05
CA CYS A 68 -4.07 -4.64 -1.06
C CYS A 68 -2.78 -4.75 -0.23
N GLY A 69 -1.71 -5.25 -0.85
CA GLY A 69 -0.51 -5.68 -0.17
C GLY A 69 0.37 -4.49 0.18
N VAL A 70 1.16 -4.62 1.25
CA VAL A 70 2.23 -3.65 1.53
C VAL A 70 3.41 -3.94 0.61
N MET A 71 3.22 -3.67 -0.67
CA MET A 71 4.15 -4.02 -1.74
C MET A 71 5.37 -3.08 -1.81
N GLY A 72 5.27 -1.93 -1.13
CA GLY A 72 6.38 -1.03 -0.82
C GLY A 72 7.07 -1.34 0.51
N ASP A 73 6.92 -2.52 1.10
CA ASP A 73 7.63 -2.95 2.32
C ASP A 73 7.69 -1.98 3.52
N ASN A 74 8.78 -1.24 3.71
CA ASN A 74 8.99 -0.33 4.86
C ASN A 74 8.39 1.05 4.61
N GLU A 75 8.21 1.43 3.35
CA GLU A 75 7.72 2.72 2.88
C GLU A 75 6.30 3.03 3.41
N LEU A 76 5.55 2.01 3.82
CA LEU A 76 4.29 2.17 4.56
C LEU A 76 4.46 2.95 5.87
N PHE A 77 5.51 2.64 6.62
CA PHE A 77 5.76 3.28 7.91
C PHE A 77 6.32 4.69 7.76
N ASP A 78 6.89 4.99 6.60
CA ASP A 78 7.37 6.31 6.20
C ASP A 78 6.18 7.20 5.91
N PHE A 79 5.24 6.71 5.09
CA PHE A 79 3.96 7.35 4.85
C PHE A 79 3.23 7.71 6.16
N PHE A 80 3.18 6.80 7.14
CA PHE A 80 2.57 7.11 8.44
C PHE A 80 3.35 8.17 9.22
N ALA A 81 4.67 8.16 9.20
CA ALA A 81 5.46 9.20 9.86
C ALA A 81 5.26 10.55 9.18
N ASP A 82 5.37 10.60 7.86
CA ASP A 82 5.26 11.80 7.02
C ASP A 82 3.91 12.50 7.16
N PHE A 83 2.80 11.77 7.01
CA PHE A 83 1.46 12.34 7.21
C PHE A 83 1.31 12.99 8.59
N ASN A 84 1.83 12.34 9.63
CA ASN A 84 1.65 12.80 11.01
C ASN A 84 2.63 13.91 11.41
N LEU A 85 3.81 14.01 10.78
CA LEU A 85 4.74 15.12 10.98
C LEU A 85 4.31 16.36 10.20
N ALA A 86 3.95 16.19 8.92
CA ALA A 86 3.43 17.27 8.09
C ALA A 86 2.17 17.89 8.71
N SER A 87 1.25 17.07 9.22
CA SER A 87 0.04 17.58 9.88
C SER A 87 0.33 18.35 11.18
N GLN A 88 1.40 18.03 11.92
CA GLN A 88 1.85 18.84 13.06
C GLN A 88 2.37 20.20 12.59
N VAL A 89 3.23 20.21 11.56
CA VAL A 89 3.79 21.45 10.98
C VAL A 89 2.69 22.35 10.45
N LEU A 90 1.78 21.81 9.63
CA LEU A 90 0.63 22.56 9.09
C LEU A 90 -0.29 23.09 10.21
N ALA A 91 -0.37 22.39 11.35
CA ALA A 91 -1.13 22.86 12.51
C ALA A 91 -0.43 23.93 13.35
N GLY A 92 0.81 24.32 12.98
CA GLY A 92 1.66 25.22 13.76
C GLY A 92 2.15 24.61 15.08
N ILE A 93 2.25 23.28 15.13
CA ILE A 93 2.75 22.52 16.28
C ILE A 93 4.18 22.11 15.96
N GLU A 94 5.08 22.29 16.92
CA GLU A 94 6.45 21.75 16.81
C GLU A 94 6.38 20.22 16.60
N PRO A 95 6.83 19.69 15.45
CA PRO A 95 6.68 18.29 15.13
C PRO A 95 7.54 17.42 16.05
N GLN A 96 6.94 16.36 16.59
CA GLN A 96 7.61 15.41 17.48
C GLN A 96 7.58 14.00 16.92
N PHE A 97 8.76 13.36 16.88
CA PHE A 97 8.94 11.94 16.62
C PHE A 97 9.79 11.30 17.72
N PRO A 98 9.39 10.14 18.27
CA PRO A 98 8.13 9.44 18.01
C PRO A 98 6.92 10.17 18.59
N ALA A 99 5.71 9.62 18.41
CA ALA A 99 4.50 10.25 18.92
C ALA A 99 4.59 10.50 20.44
N PRO A 100 4.32 11.73 20.92
CA PRO A 100 4.34 12.02 22.35
C PRO A 100 3.17 11.35 23.08
N ASP A 101 3.28 11.18 24.41
CA ASP A 101 2.24 10.55 25.25
C ASP A 101 0.87 11.24 25.12
N ASN A 102 0.86 12.54 24.85
CA ASN A 102 -0.33 13.34 24.68
C ASN A 102 -0.79 13.47 23.20
N TYR A 103 -0.21 12.71 22.26
CA TYR A 103 -0.48 12.85 20.84
C TYR A 103 -1.98 12.75 20.51
N GLN A 104 -2.61 11.64 20.93
CA GLN A 104 -4.04 11.40 20.68
C GLN A 104 -4.97 12.34 21.47
N THR A 105 -4.52 12.85 22.62
CA THR A 105 -5.39 13.60 23.56
C THR A 105 -5.29 15.11 23.40
N HIS A 106 -4.19 15.63 22.86
CA HIS A 106 -3.93 17.07 22.74
C HIS A 106 -3.48 17.47 21.33
N VAL A 107 -2.55 16.73 20.72
CA VAL A 107 -1.99 17.08 19.40
C VAL A 107 -3.03 16.86 18.29
N VAL A 108 -3.59 15.64 18.17
CA VAL A 108 -4.58 15.30 17.14
C VAL A 108 -5.84 16.18 17.22
N PRO A 109 -6.44 16.46 18.40
CA PRO A 109 -7.58 17.39 18.47
C PRO A 109 -7.24 18.80 17.96
N LYS A 110 -6.02 19.29 18.21
CA LYS A 110 -5.57 20.59 17.72
C LYS A 110 -5.37 20.58 16.21
N ILE A 111 -4.72 19.55 15.65
CA ILE A 111 -4.60 19.34 14.21
C ILE A 111 -5.98 19.35 13.57
N LYS A 112 -6.90 18.50 14.03
CA LYS A 112 -8.26 18.40 13.47
C LYS A 112 -9.05 19.70 13.55
N GLN A 113 -8.82 20.49 14.59
CA GLN A 113 -9.41 21.83 14.70
C GLN A 113 -8.83 22.77 13.65
N THR A 114 -7.49 22.83 13.51
CA THR A 114 -6.82 23.68 12.55
C THR A 114 -7.24 23.33 11.12
N MET A 115 -7.26 22.04 10.77
CA MET A 115 -7.56 21.56 9.42
C MET A 115 -9.06 21.59 9.05
N GLY A 116 -9.97 21.87 9.98
CA GLY A 116 -11.41 21.77 9.72
C GLY A 116 -11.98 20.33 9.64
N LEU A 117 -11.19 19.31 10.02
CA LEU A 117 -11.60 17.89 9.93
C LEU A 117 -12.76 17.52 10.87
N ASN A 118 -13.03 18.30 11.90
CA ASN A 118 -14.16 18.06 12.82
C ASN A 118 -15.53 18.40 12.20
N THR A 119 -15.56 19.32 11.25
CA THR A 119 -16.80 19.78 10.58
C THR A 119 -16.95 19.19 9.19
N GLY A 120 -15.87 18.69 8.61
CA GLY A 120 -15.81 18.27 7.20
C GLY A 120 -15.68 19.45 6.22
N LEU A 121 -15.57 20.68 6.73
CA LEU A 121 -15.27 21.87 5.93
C LEU A 121 -13.80 22.21 6.17
N LEU A 122 -12.95 21.85 5.22
CA LEU A 122 -11.51 22.05 5.33
C LEU A 122 -11.17 23.55 5.39
N THR A 123 -10.13 23.88 6.14
CA THR A 123 -9.45 25.18 6.03
C THR A 123 -8.39 25.10 4.92
N ALA A 124 -7.69 26.20 4.64
CA ALA A 124 -6.55 26.19 3.72
C ALA A 124 -5.48 25.17 4.15
N GLU A 125 -5.18 25.06 5.45
CA GLU A 125 -4.25 24.06 5.97
C GLU A 125 -4.82 22.63 5.83
N GLY A 126 -6.14 22.49 5.93
CA GLY A 126 -6.83 21.22 5.70
C GLY A 126 -6.77 20.76 4.25
N GLU A 127 -6.91 21.69 3.30
CA GLU A 127 -6.72 21.46 1.86
C GLU A 127 -5.27 21.05 1.58
N MET A 128 -4.29 21.77 2.14
CA MET A 128 -2.87 21.39 2.03
C MET A 128 -2.59 19.98 2.58
N LEU A 129 -3.21 19.60 3.71
CA LEU A 129 -3.05 18.24 4.25
C LEU A 129 -3.71 17.20 3.33
N GLN A 130 -4.85 17.51 2.72
CA GLN A 130 -5.52 16.64 1.75
C GLN A 130 -4.63 16.42 0.53
N ASP A 131 -4.09 17.50 -0.05
CA ASP A 131 -3.21 17.44 -1.22
C ASP A 131 -1.90 16.70 -0.91
N LEU A 132 -1.26 17.01 0.22
CA LEU A 132 -0.08 16.27 0.70
C LEU A 132 -0.36 14.77 0.84
N THR A 133 -1.52 14.41 1.41
CA THR A 133 -1.91 13.01 1.55
C THR A 133 -2.15 12.37 0.19
N MET A 134 -2.67 13.12 -0.80
CA MET A 134 -2.91 12.64 -2.16
C MET A 134 -1.61 12.18 -2.79
N TYR A 135 -0.61 13.05 -2.82
CA TYR A 135 0.67 12.77 -3.48
C TYR A 135 1.50 11.74 -2.73
N LEU A 136 1.52 11.75 -1.39
CA LEU A 136 2.20 10.70 -0.61
C LEU A 136 1.55 9.30 -0.80
N SER A 137 0.27 9.25 -1.14
CA SER A 137 -0.49 7.98 -1.22
C SER A 137 -0.72 7.45 -2.63
N GLY A 138 -0.17 8.11 -3.66
CA GLY A 138 -0.19 7.63 -5.05
C GLY A 138 -0.72 8.62 -6.08
N GLY A 139 -0.78 9.91 -5.74
CA GLY A 139 -1.15 10.99 -6.65
C GLY A 139 -2.64 11.16 -6.86
N GLU A 140 -2.99 12.10 -7.75
CA GLU A 140 -4.36 12.38 -8.17
C GLU A 140 -4.99 11.13 -8.78
N ARG A 141 -6.14 10.73 -8.24
CA ARG A 141 -6.85 9.52 -8.64
C ARG A 141 -8.32 9.54 -8.23
N PRO A 142 -9.19 8.75 -8.90
CA PRO A 142 -10.59 8.65 -8.53
C PRO A 142 -10.83 8.26 -7.07
N LEU A 143 -11.91 8.78 -6.51
CA LEU A 143 -12.39 8.53 -5.13
C LEU A 143 -11.48 9.06 -4.02
N PHE A 144 -10.37 9.74 -4.32
CA PHE A 144 -9.42 10.20 -3.30
C PHE A 144 -10.08 11.13 -2.26
N ASP A 145 -10.86 12.12 -2.66
CA ASP A 145 -11.49 13.05 -1.70
C ASP A 145 -12.43 12.34 -0.72
N LEU A 146 -13.21 11.40 -1.25
CA LEU A 146 -14.08 10.56 -0.42
C LEU A 146 -13.23 9.68 0.52
N ALA A 147 -12.13 9.12 0.04
CA ALA A 147 -11.19 8.36 0.84
C ALA A 147 -10.56 9.21 1.96
N PHE A 148 -10.02 10.38 1.65
CA PHE A 148 -9.42 11.27 2.64
C PHE A 148 -10.40 11.61 3.76
N SER A 149 -11.65 11.94 3.41
CA SER A 149 -12.71 12.21 4.40
C SER A 149 -13.01 10.99 5.30
N SER A 150 -12.89 9.78 4.77
CA SER A 150 -13.17 8.51 5.47
C SER A 150 -12.00 8.05 6.34
N TRP A 151 -10.76 8.30 5.92
CA TRP A 151 -9.56 7.73 6.52
C TRP A 151 -8.75 8.68 7.41
N ASN A 152 -8.89 10.00 7.28
CA ASN A 152 -8.01 10.95 8.01
C ASN A 152 -7.93 10.65 9.52
N ASN A 153 -9.06 10.31 10.16
CA ASN A 153 -9.08 9.99 11.58
C ASN A 153 -8.30 8.72 11.92
N PHE A 154 -8.37 7.72 11.05
CA PHE A 154 -7.66 6.46 11.21
C PHE A 154 -6.16 6.65 11.05
N LEU A 155 -5.70 7.46 10.09
CA LEU A 155 -4.28 7.76 9.88
C LEU A 155 -3.60 8.31 11.13
N PHE A 156 -4.27 9.19 11.88
CA PHE A 156 -3.74 9.70 13.15
C PHE A 156 -3.53 8.60 14.21
N THR A 157 -4.26 7.48 14.14
CA THR A 157 -4.11 6.36 15.09
C THR A 157 -2.88 5.49 14.81
N LEU A 158 -2.32 5.60 13.60
CA LEU A 158 -1.16 4.83 13.15
C LEU A 158 0.16 5.47 13.60
N TYR A 159 0.14 6.72 14.07
CA TYR A 159 1.29 7.37 14.69
C TYR A 159 1.40 7.01 16.16
N ARG A 160 2.47 6.30 16.53
CA ARG A 160 2.60 5.65 17.84
C ARG A 160 3.91 6.01 18.52
N SER A 161 3.90 5.89 19.84
CA SER A 161 5.12 5.98 20.66
C SER A 161 6.00 4.74 20.52
N ASP A 162 5.41 3.57 20.19
CA ASP A 162 6.15 2.42 19.65
C ASP A 162 6.25 2.54 18.13
N PHE A 163 7.33 3.19 17.70
CA PHE A 163 7.68 3.44 16.30
C PHE A 163 8.53 2.32 15.70
N SER A 164 8.81 1.25 16.47
CA SER A 164 9.62 0.12 15.99
C SER A 164 8.78 -0.91 15.23
N TYR A 165 7.47 -0.95 15.46
CA TYR A 165 6.57 -2.01 15.01
C TYR A 165 7.08 -3.42 15.39
N GLY A 166 7.80 -3.49 16.51
CA GLY A 166 8.45 -4.67 17.05
C GLY A 166 9.66 -5.16 16.24
N THR A 167 10.28 -4.30 15.44
CA THR A 167 11.64 -4.49 14.88
C THR A 167 12.71 -4.05 15.89
N PRO A 168 14.01 -4.37 15.70
CA PRO A 168 15.06 -4.03 16.67
C PRO A 168 15.55 -2.55 16.60
N GLY A 169 14.71 -1.62 16.16
CA GLY A 169 15.06 -0.19 16.05
C GLY A 169 13.95 0.64 15.41
N ASN A 170 14.27 1.90 15.10
CA ASN A 170 13.43 2.77 14.28
C ASN A 170 13.25 2.18 12.87
N ILE A 171 12.02 1.93 12.43
CA ILE A 171 11.76 1.51 11.06
C ILE A 171 11.46 2.70 10.14
N SER A 172 10.97 3.83 10.65
CA SER A 172 10.58 4.97 9.82
C SER A 172 11.81 5.73 9.30
N ASP A 173 11.74 6.19 8.07
CA ASP A 173 12.72 7.00 7.36
C ASP A 173 11.96 8.03 6.52
N ASN A 174 12.42 9.28 6.48
CA ASN A 174 11.86 10.27 5.55
C ASN A 174 12.95 11.03 4.80
N THR A 175 14.15 10.46 4.73
CA THR A 175 15.30 11.11 4.09
C THR A 175 15.15 11.23 2.57
N ASP A 176 14.24 10.46 1.96
CA ASP A 176 13.88 10.48 0.54
C ASP A 176 12.43 10.95 0.28
N SER A 177 11.71 11.40 1.31
CA SER A 177 10.33 11.86 1.18
C SER A 177 10.24 13.19 0.44
N VAL A 178 9.22 13.29 -0.43
CA VAL A 178 8.88 14.50 -1.18
C VAL A 178 7.50 14.97 -0.76
N TYR A 179 7.42 16.17 -0.17
CA TYR A 179 6.18 16.74 0.37
C TYR A 179 5.48 17.64 -0.65
N GLN A 180 4.90 17.01 -1.67
CA GLN A 180 4.19 17.68 -2.76
C GLN A 180 2.77 18.11 -2.34
N LEU A 181 2.32 19.27 -2.81
CA LEU A 181 0.99 19.87 -2.61
C LEU A 181 0.22 20.08 -3.92
N ASP A 182 0.86 19.87 -5.08
CA ASP A 182 0.22 19.99 -6.39
C ASP A 182 0.76 18.98 -7.41
N SER A 183 0.26 19.00 -8.65
CA SER A 183 0.66 18.04 -9.69
C SER A 183 1.98 18.39 -10.39
N ASN A 184 2.63 19.50 -10.02
CA ASN A 184 3.85 19.95 -10.67
C ASN A 184 5.08 19.29 -10.03
N SER A 185 5.75 18.39 -10.75
CA SER A 185 6.97 17.72 -10.27
C SER A 185 8.11 18.65 -9.81
N GLU A 186 8.10 19.94 -10.17
CA GLU A 186 9.04 20.93 -9.63
C GLU A 186 8.55 21.49 -8.30
N LEU A 187 9.35 21.31 -7.24
CA LEU A 187 9.03 21.83 -5.91
C LEU A 187 8.89 23.36 -5.90
N SER A 188 7.75 23.81 -5.41
CA SER A 188 7.47 25.19 -5.04
C SER A 188 8.20 25.60 -3.77
N VAL A 189 8.30 26.91 -3.54
CA VAL A 189 8.86 27.46 -2.30
C VAL A 189 8.07 27.00 -1.07
N GLU A 190 6.76 26.85 -1.20
CA GLU A 190 5.89 26.43 -0.10
C GLU A 190 6.16 24.97 0.32
N GLU A 191 6.35 24.07 -0.65
CA GLU A 191 6.70 22.68 -0.39
C GLU A 191 8.12 22.54 0.21
N MET A 192 9.08 23.34 -0.27
CA MET A 192 10.41 23.40 0.32
C MET A 192 10.39 23.92 1.76
N ASP A 193 9.63 24.99 2.03
CA ASP A 193 9.45 25.56 3.37
C ASP A 193 8.70 24.62 4.33
N LEU A 194 7.82 23.76 3.80
CA LEU A 194 7.17 22.69 4.55
C LEU A 194 8.17 21.59 4.90
N ALA A 195 8.91 21.09 3.91
CA ALA A 195 9.92 20.05 4.09
C ALA A 195 11.00 20.45 5.12
N GLU A 196 11.49 21.70 5.08
CA GLU A 196 12.51 22.19 6.02
C GLU A 196 12.04 22.17 7.49
N LYS A 197 10.73 22.28 7.73
CA LYS A 197 10.14 22.26 9.08
C LYS A 197 9.86 20.84 9.57
N ILE A 198 9.85 19.85 8.69
CA ILE A 198 9.65 18.45 9.06
C ILE A 198 11.01 17.89 9.52
N PRO A 199 11.12 17.31 10.72
CA PRO A 199 12.37 16.76 11.20
C PRO A 199 12.76 15.55 10.36
N GLU A 200 14.03 15.48 9.99
CA GLU A 200 14.61 14.31 9.35
C GLU A 200 14.66 13.13 10.34
N ILE A 201 14.18 11.99 9.88
CA ILE A 201 14.14 10.71 10.58
C ILE A 201 14.88 9.72 9.70
N THR A 202 15.88 9.07 10.27
CA THR A 202 16.62 7.98 9.61
C THR A 202 16.26 6.66 10.26
N ALA A 203 15.94 5.65 9.45
CA ALA A 203 15.72 4.32 9.97
C ALA A 203 17.01 3.74 10.54
N ASP A 204 16.87 2.98 11.62
CA ASP A 204 17.97 2.23 12.18
C ASP A 204 18.39 1.12 11.20
N PRO A 205 19.69 0.96 10.85
CA PRO A 205 20.12 -0.03 9.86
C PRO A 205 19.70 -1.47 10.20
N GLN A 206 19.61 -1.81 11.50
CA GLN A 206 19.16 -3.12 11.95
C GLN A 206 17.66 -3.36 11.80
N ALA A 207 16.84 -2.30 11.71
CA ALA A 207 15.39 -2.40 11.54
C ALA A 207 15.03 -2.73 10.08
N ARG A 208 15.71 -2.09 9.12
CA ARG A 208 15.54 -2.31 7.66
C ARG A 208 16.58 -3.29 7.09
N ASN A 209 16.81 -4.42 7.75
CA ASN A 209 17.78 -5.39 7.26
C ASN A 209 17.35 -5.96 5.90
N LYS A 210 18.13 -5.66 4.86
CA LYS A 210 17.88 -6.06 3.46
C LYS A 210 18.17 -7.54 3.19
N ASN A 211 18.81 -8.24 4.13
CA ASN A 211 19.26 -9.62 3.94
C ASN A 211 18.37 -10.61 4.71
N GLY A 212 17.84 -11.60 3.98
CA GLY A 212 17.02 -12.68 4.54
C GLY A 212 15.64 -12.19 5.01
N LEU A 213 14.99 -12.98 5.87
CA LEU A 213 13.69 -12.64 6.44
C LEU A 213 13.86 -11.83 7.74
N SER A 214 13.90 -10.50 7.62
CA SER A 214 13.61 -9.54 8.69
C SER A 214 12.11 -9.58 9.03
N LYS A 215 11.70 -9.01 10.18
CA LYS A 215 10.28 -9.02 10.59
C LYS A 215 9.36 -8.37 9.54
N ILE A 216 9.85 -7.30 8.92
CA ILE A 216 9.31 -6.69 7.71
C ILE A 216 10.30 -7.01 6.58
N PRO A 217 10.15 -8.15 5.88
CA PRO A 217 11.00 -8.50 4.76
C PRO A 217 10.89 -7.45 3.65
N ARG A 218 11.98 -7.27 2.91
CA ARG A 218 11.99 -6.42 1.71
C ARG A 218 11.26 -7.11 0.57
N ILE A 219 10.51 -6.33 -0.21
CA ILE A 219 10.05 -6.71 -1.56
C ILE A 219 10.99 -6.01 -2.55
N SER A 220 11.67 -6.80 -3.37
CA SER A 220 12.74 -6.36 -4.26
C SER A 220 12.28 -6.05 -5.68
N GLY A 221 11.12 -6.57 -6.09
CA GLY A 221 10.63 -6.51 -7.47
C GLY A 221 11.36 -7.46 -8.42
N GLU A 222 12.16 -8.42 -7.93
CA GLU A 222 12.82 -9.40 -8.80
C GLU A 222 11.88 -10.59 -9.07
N LEU A 223 11.31 -10.67 -10.27
CA LEU A 223 10.29 -11.66 -10.63
C LEU A 223 10.83 -12.75 -11.55
N HIS A 224 10.36 -13.97 -11.31
CA HIS A 224 10.67 -15.15 -12.14
C HIS A 224 9.40 -15.83 -12.64
N GLN A 225 8.24 -15.40 -12.12
CA GLN A 225 6.94 -16.01 -12.32
C GLN A 225 5.90 -14.89 -12.43
N PRO A 226 4.77 -15.14 -13.12
CA PRO A 226 3.67 -14.19 -13.21
C PRO A 226 3.13 -13.71 -11.85
N VAL A 227 2.94 -12.40 -11.73
CA VAL A 227 2.31 -11.75 -10.58
C VAL A 227 1.18 -10.85 -11.08
N LEU A 228 -0.01 -11.01 -10.50
CA LEU A 228 -1.16 -10.13 -10.73
C LEU A 228 -1.55 -9.45 -9.42
N THR A 229 -1.46 -8.13 -9.32
CA THR A 229 -1.85 -7.39 -8.11
C THR A 229 -3.23 -6.76 -8.24
N LEU A 230 -4.00 -6.74 -7.15
CA LEU A 230 -5.24 -5.97 -7.03
C LEU A 230 -5.09 -4.94 -5.90
N HIS A 231 -5.51 -3.70 -6.12
CA HIS A 231 -5.46 -2.67 -5.08
C HIS A 231 -6.62 -1.68 -5.20
N THR A 232 -7.19 -1.26 -4.06
CA THR A 232 -8.30 -0.30 -4.04
C THR A 232 -7.77 1.13 -4.10
N LEU A 233 -8.37 1.98 -4.94
CA LEU A 233 -7.88 3.34 -5.18
C LEU A 233 -7.96 4.26 -3.96
N GLY A 234 -8.97 4.09 -3.12
CA GLY A 234 -9.17 4.92 -1.93
C GLY A 234 -8.51 4.38 -0.67
N ASP A 235 -7.67 3.36 -0.76
CA ASP A 235 -6.95 2.84 0.40
C ASP A 235 -5.94 3.88 0.91
N LEU A 236 -6.05 4.26 2.18
CA LEU A 236 -5.07 5.07 2.89
C LEU A 236 -4.50 4.34 4.10
N PHE A 237 -4.93 3.10 4.38
CA PHE A 237 -4.22 2.29 5.36
C PHE A 237 -2.97 1.69 4.73
N VAL A 238 -3.12 1.07 3.55
CA VAL A 238 -2.01 0.65 2.70
C VAL A 238 -2.19 1.44 1.41
N PRO A 239 -1.46 2.56 1.23
CA PRO A 239 -1.76 3.48 0.13
C PRO A 239 -1.47 2.86 -1.24
N PHE A 240 -2.16 3.36 -2.26
CA PHE A 240 -1.97 2.94 -3.66
C PHE A 240 -0.52 3.07 -4.13
N SER A 241 0.23 4.03 -3.58
CA SER A 241 1.69 4.17 -3.80
C SER A 241 2.48 2.90 -3.49
N MET A 242 2.00 2.00 -2.63
CA MET A 242 2.67 0.70 -2.40
C MET A 242 2.75 -0.15 -3.66
N GLU A 243 1.72 -0.14 -4.52
CA GLU A 243 1.74 -0.85 -5.80
C GLU A 243 2.63 -0.15 -6.82
N GLN A 244 2.63 1.19 -6.81
CA GLN A 244 3.47 1.99 -7.71
C GLN A 244 4.95 1.75 -7.41
N LEU A 245 5.36 1.84 -6.14
CA LEU A 245 6.72 1.52 -5.70
C LEU A 245 7.12 0.10 -6.10
N TYR A 246 6.20 -0.85 -6.01
CA TYR A 246 6.45 -2.22 -6.44
C TYR A 246 6.65 -2.34 -7.96
N ALA A 247 5.76 -1.74 -8.74
CA ALA A 247 5.87 -1.74 -10.20
C ALA A 247 7.13 -1.02 -10.69
N GLU A 248 7.56 0.05 -10.02
CA GLU A 248 8.84 0.72 -10.27
C GLU A 248 10.04 -0.20 -9.98
N LYS A 249 10.05 -0.88 -8.83
CA LYS A 249 11.07 -1.88 -8.48
C LYS A 249 11.14 -3.00 -9.53
N VAL A 250 9.98 -3.51 -9.97
CA VAL A 250 9.88 -4.54 -11.02
C VAL A 250 10.40 -4.03 -12.37
N ALA A 251 10.02 -2.81 -12.76
CA ALA A 251 10.51 -2.19 -14.00
C ALA A 251 12.02 -1.96 -13.98
N ALA A 252 12.58 -1.53 -12.84
CA ALA A 252 14.01 -1.36 -12.66
C ALA A 252 14.80 -2.67 -12.80
N ASN A 253 14.19 -3.81 -12.47
CA ASN A 253 14.78 -5.14 -12.70
C ASN A 253 14.58 -5.68 -14.12
N GLY A 254 13.78 -5.00 -14.97
CA GLY A 254 13.46 -5.46 -16.32
C GLY A 254 12.38 -6.54 -16.37
N ASP A 255 11.62 -6.71 -15.29
CA ASP A 255 10.67 -7.81 -15.12
C ASP A 255 9.20 -7.37 -15.33
N SER A 256 8.95 -6.18 -15.90
CA SER A 256 7.58 -5.65 -16.15
C SER A 256 6.70 -6.59 -16.97
N ASP A 257 7.30 -7.46 -17.78
CA ASP A 257 6.56 -8.47 -18.51
C ASP A 257 5.88 -9.49 -17.60
N LEU A 258 6.36 -9.68 -16.36
CA LEU A 258 5.84 -10.61 -15.35
C LEU A 258 4.91 -9.97 -14.31
N LEU A 259 4.67 -8.66 -14.37
CA LEU A 259 3.71 -7.97 -13.51
C LEU A 259 2.49 -7.47 -14.31
N VAL A 260 1.32 -7.68 -13.73
CA VAL A 260 0.05 -7.04 -14.10
C VAL A 260 -0.54 -6.43 -12.82
N SER A 261 -0.88 -5.15 -12.84
CA SER A 261 -1.53 -4.48 -11.71
C SER A 261 -2.92 -4.04 -12.11
N ARG A 262 -3.90 -4.21 -11.22
CA ARG A 262 -5.28 -3.80 -11.45
C ARG A 262 -5.76 -2.92 -10.30
N ALA A 263 -6.27 -1.75 -10.67
CA ALA A 263 -6.92 -0.82 -9.77
C ALA A 263 -8.40 -1.17 -9.64
N VAL A 264 -8.89 -1.19 -8.41
CA VAL A 264 -10.31 -1.39 -8.08
C VAL A 264 -10.86 -0.10 -7.46
N ARG A 265 -11.98 0.39 -7.98
CA ARG A 265 -12.62 1.62 -7.51
C ARG A 265 -13.44 1.32 -6.26
N ALA A 266 -12.76 1.38 -5.12
CA ALA A 266 -13.35 1.29 -3.80
C ALA A 266 -12.56 2.15 -2.80
N VAL A 267 -13.21 2.55 -1.71
CA VAL A 267 -12.62 3.39 -0.66
C VAL A 267 -11.97 2.56 0.45
N GLY A 268 -12.52 1.39 0.76
CA GLY A 268 -12.02 0.55 1.85
C GLY A 268 -10.71 -0.20 1.55
N HIS A 269 -10.00 -0.56 2.61
CA HIS A 269 -8.82 -1.42 2.55
C HIS A 269 -9.26 -2.84 2.25
N CYS A 270 -8.74 -3.39 1.14
CA CYS A 270 -9.14 -4.71 0.62
C CYS A 270 -10.64 -4.85 0.32
N GLU A 271 -11.34 -3.77 -0.05
CA GLU A 271 -12.76 -3.80 -0.40
C GLU A 271 -12.99 -4.36 -1.82
N PHE A 272 -12.57 -5.62 -2.02
CA PHE A 272 -12.79 -6.38 -3.26
C PHE A 272 -14.07 -7.20 -3.18
N THR A 273 -14.69 -7.42 -4.33
CA THR A 273 -15.79 -8.37 -4.45
C THR A 273 -15.27 -9.77 -4.75
N PRO A 274 -16.04 -10.84 -4.42
CA PRO A 274 -15.69 -12.19 -4.83
C PRO A 274 -15.49 -12.33 -6.35
N GLU A 275 -16.25 -11.57 -7.14
CA GLU A 275 -16.14 -11.54 -8.60
C GLU A 275 -14.79 -11.00 -9.05
N GLU A 276 -14.33 -9.87 -8.49
CA GLU A 276 -13.02 -9.27 -8.81
C GLU A 276 -11.86 -10.19 -8.45
N GLU A 277 -11.91 -10.81 -7.26
CA GLU A 277 -10.90 -11.76 -6.81
C GLU A 277 -10.87 -13.02 -7.68
N THR A 278 -12.05 -13.55 -8.04
CA THR A 278 -12.14 -14.77 -8.84
C THR A 278 -11.71 -14.53 -10.28
N GLU A 279 -12.05 -13.39 -10.87
CA GLU A 279 -11.60 -12.99 -12.20
C GLU A 279 -10.08 -12.78 -12.23
N GLY A 280 -9.53 -12.03 -11.27
CA GLY A 280 -8.08 -11.86 -11.15
C GLY A 280 -7.33 -13.19 -10.97
N PHE A 281 -7.87 -14.10 -10.15
CA PHE A 281 -7.25 -15.41 -9.96
C PHE A 281 -7.35 -16.29 -11.22
N ALA A 282 -8.51 -16.30 -11.89
CA ALA A 282 -8.68 -17.05 -13.13
C ALA A 282 -7.70 -16.57 -14.21
N ASP A 283 -7.55 -15.26 -14.36
CA ASP A 283 -6.63 -14.64 -15.31
C ASP A 283 -5.17 -14.95 -14.99
N LEU A 284 -4.77 -14.89 -13.71
CA LEU A 284 -3.44 -15.31 -13.28
C LEU A 284 -3.19 -16.78 -13.62
N THR A 285 -4.18 -17.66 -13.37
CA THR A 285 -4.02 -19.06 -13.72
C THR A 285 -3.87 -19.23 -15.23
N ASP A 286 -4.72 -18.63 -16.06
CA ASP A 286 -4.62 -18.75 -17.52
C ASP A 286 -3.27 -18.24 -18.07
N TRP A 287 -2.73 -17.20 -17.45
CA TRP A 287 -1.40 -16.69 -17.76
C TRP A 287 -0.31 -17.73 -17.49
N VAL A 288 -0.29 -18.30 -16.30
CA VAL A 288 0.67 -19.36 -15.90
C VAL A 288 0.44 -20.64 -16.72
N GLU A 289 -0.82 -20.95 -17.04
CA GLU A 289 -1.19 -22.22 -17.65
C GLU A 289 -0.91 -22.25 -19.15
N ASN A 290 -1.28 -21.16 -19.82
CA ASN A 290 -1.40 -21.07 -21.28
C ASN A 290 -0.57 -19.92 -21.88
N GLY A 291 0.13 -19.12 -21.05
CA GLY A 291 0.97 -18.01 -21.51
C GLY A 291 0.17 -16.78 -21.96
N ILE A 292 -1.11 -16.69 -21.60
CA ILE A 292 -1.99 -15.59 -21.99
C ILE A 292 -1.88 -14.49 -20.92
N LYS A 293 -1.02 -13.50 -21.16
CA LYS A 293 -0.87 -12.36 -20.24
C LYS A 293 -2.19 -11.57 -20.18
N PRO A 294 -2.78 -11.39 -18.99
CA PRO A 294 -4.02 -10.68 -18.86
C PRO A 294 -3.79 -9.17 -18.93
N GLU A 295 -4.87 -8.43 -19.18
CA GLU A 295 -4.82 -6.97 -19.15
C GLU A 295 -4.70 -6.44 -17.71
N GLY A 296 -4.09 -5.26 -17.57
CA GLY A 296 -3.98 -4.49 -16.33
C GLY A 296 -4.00 -2.98 -16.61
N ASP A 297 -3.86 -2.20 -15.55
CA ASP A 297 -3.86 -0.74 -15.58
C ASP A 297 -2.44 -0.16 -15.62
N ALA A 298 -2.27 0.99 -16.28
CA ALA A 298 -1.01 1.72 -16.34
C ALA A 298 -0.81 2.56 -15.05
N ILE A 299 -0.54 1.89 -13.93
CA ILE A 299 -0.52 2.53 -12.59
C ILE A 299 0.64 3.51 -12.36
N LEU A 300 1.66 3.51 -13.24
CA LEU A 300 2.84 4.38 -13.17
C LEU A 300 2.73 5.63 -14.03
N ASP A 301 1.66 5.79 -14.80
CA ASP A 301 1.42 6.98 -15.63
C ASP A 301 0.44 7.92 -14.91
N PRO A 302 0.90 9.05 -14.34
CA PRO A 302 0.03 9.98 -13.62
C PRO A 302 -1.09 10.56 -14.48
N GLU A 303 -0.90 10.70 -15.79
CA GLU A 303 -1.95 11.17 -16.70
C GLU A 303 -3.04 10.12 -16.91
N VAL A 304 -2.74 8.83 -16.71
CA VAL A 304 -3.72 7.73 -16.77
C VAL A 304 -4.39 7.55 -15.40
N VAL A 305 -3.61 7.58 -14.31
CA VAL A 305 -4.12 7.38 -12.94
C VAL A 305 -5.13 8.46 -12.53
N SER A 306 -4.92 9.70 -12.98
CA SER A 306 -5.79 10.84 -12.68
C SER A 306 -7.11 10.86 -13.48
N GLN A 307 -7.29 9.97 -14.46
CA GLN A 307 -8.52 9.93 -15.26
C GLN A 307 -9.72 9.53 -14.41
N ASP A 308 -10.86 10.20 -14.60
CA ASP A 308 -12.09 9.97 -13.84
C ASP A 308 -12.54 8.50 -13.85
N ASP A 309 -12.29 7.78 -14.95
CA ASP A 309 -12.65 6.38 -15.19
C ASP A 309 -11.52 5.38 -14.91
N PHE A 310 -10.38 5.81 -14.37
CA PHE A 310 -9.29 4.92 -13.99
C PHE A 310 -9.78 3.81 -13.03
N GLY A 311 -9.36 2.56 -13.28
CA GLY A 311 -9.78 1.37 -12.54
C GLY A 311 -11.20 0.86 -12.84
N ILE A 312 -11.98 1.51 -13.73
CA ILE A 312 -13.37 1.08 -14.01
C ILE A 312 -13.45 -0.34 -14.59
N LYS A 313 -12.44 -0.73 -15.37
CA LYS A 313 -12.42 -2.00 -16.10
C LYS A 313 -12.48 -3.22 -15.18
N PHE A 314 -11.73 -3.18 -14.08
CA PHE A 314 -11.62 -4.28 -13.13
C PHE A 314 -12.48 -4.05 -11.88
N THR A 315 -13.40 -3.09 -11.94
CA THR A 315 -14.35 -2.81 -10.87
C THR A 315 -15.72 -3.41 -11.18
N ASN A 316 -16.12 -4.42 -10.40
CA ASN A 316 -17.37 -5.14 -10.58
C ASN A 316 -18.01 -5.57 -9.24
N PRO A 317 -19.21 -5.07 -8.88
CA PRO A 317 -19.96 -3.99 -9.53
C PRO A 317 -19.38 -2.62 -9.19
N ILE A 318 -19.77 -1.57 -9.91
CA ILE A 318 -19.44 -0.20 -9.47
C ILE A 318 -20.12 0.07 -8.13
N ARG A 319 -19.39 0.69 -7.19
CA ARG A 319 -19.85 0.88 -5.81
C ARG A 319 -20.95 1.92 -5.77
N MET A 320 -21.85 1.80 -4.78
CA MET A 320 -22.99 2.72 -4.66
C MET A 320 -22.62 4.19 -4.45
N TYR A 321 -21.41 4.44 -3.94
CA TYR A 321 -20.86 5.77 -3.69
C TYR A 321 -19.97 6.27 -4.83
N ASP A 322 -19.71 5.45 -5.85
CA ASP A 322 -18.87 5.83 -6.98
C ASP A 322 -19.66 6.76 -7.92
N PRO A 323 -19.12 7.94 -8.27
CA PRO A 323 -19.78 8.87 -9.19
C PRO A 323 -20.15 8.25 -10.55
N LEU A 324 -19.39 7.25 -11.01
CA LEU A 324 -19.61 6.60 -12.31
C LEU A 324 -20.71 5.53 -12.28
N LEU A 325 -21.32 5.23 -11.12
CA LEU A 325 -22.43 4.27 -11.07
C LEU A 325 -23.55 4.65 -12.06
N SER A 326 -23.84 5.94 -12.17
CA SER A 326 -24.86 6.48 -13.09
C SER A 326 -24.55 6.28 -14.58
N LEU A 327 -23.30 5.97 -14.95
CA LEU A 327 -22.85 5.82 -16.33
C LEU A 327 -22.81 4.37 -16.82
N LYS A 328 -22.94 3.37 -15.93
CA LYS A 328 -22.99 1.94 -16.29
C LYS A 328 -24.41 1.40 -16.51
N GLU A 329 -25.43 2.23 -16.30
CA GLU A 329 -26.85 1.89 -16.51
C GLU A 329 -27.39 2.28 -17.91
N GLU A 330 -26.57 2.88 -18.78
CA GLU A 330 -26.87 3.16 -20.20
C GLU A 330 -26.09 2.24 -21.16
#